data_AF-A0A7S4E272-F1
#
_entry.id   AF-A0A7S4E272-F1
#
_cell.length_a   1.000
_cell.length_b   1.000
_cell.length_c   1.000
_cell.angle_alpha   90.00
_cell.angle_beta   90.00
_cell.angle_gamma   90.00
#
_symmetry.space_group_name_H-M   'P 1'
#
loop_
_entity.id
_entity.type
_entity.pdbx_description
1 polymer ?
#
loop_
_entity_poly.entity_id
_entity_poly.type
_entity_poly.pdbx_seq_one_letter_code
_entity_poly.pdbx_strand_id
1 'polypeptide(L)'
;MDVVKRLRNALGNNRPSDATASSGGLADADADDVESLERLRDEARRACLEQMDSHLTQYLFEEQDRLPPPHYEEWIAALHPENATVTAGVVTKLDARFYKDQSDHRRLWNKYRPDARVDAVETIDAPLSPKDLMSAEDLSGLQSELEELEELRKLLVHVQGVRQRQQSPHGSKRQSFTPHPTPRVSDNAEAPRLSEEEIAVFDPFASTR
;
A
#
# COMPACT_ATOMS: atom_id res chain seq x y z
N MET A 1 -14.20 45.69 8.02
CA MET A 1 -13.74 45.88 6.62
C MET A 1 -12.41 46.64 6.61
N ASP A 2 -11.29 46.06 7.05
CA ASP A 2 -10.00 46.80 7.06
C ASP A 2 -8.74 45.91 6.90
N VAL A 3 -8.87 44.80 6.19
CA VAL A 3 -7.71 43.97 5.82
C VAL A 3 -7.27 44.27 4.38
N VAL A 4 -8.23 44.57 3.50
CA VAL A 4 -7.99 44.87 2.08
C VAL A 4 -7.33 46.24 1.84
N LYS A 5 -7.55 47.22 2.72
CA LYS A 5 -6.87 48.53 2.64
C LYS A 5 -5.39 48.47 3.05
N ARG A 6 -5.01 47.55 3.96
CA ARG A 6 -3.60 47.38 4.37
C ARG A 6 -2.75 46.74 3.29
N LEU A 7 -3.29 45.80 2.52
CA LEU A 7 -2.56 45.19 1.40
C LEU A 7 -2.31 46.16 0.23
N ARG A 8 -3.17 47.16 0.03
CA ARG A 8 -3.01 48.13 -1.07
C ARG A 8 -1.89 49.15 -0.83
N ASN A 9 -1.57 49.47 0.43
CA ASN A 9 -0.47 50.38 0.75
C ASN A 9 0.92 49.72 0.73
N ALA A 10 1.01 48.39 0.70
CA ALA A 10 2.29 47.68 0.66
C ALA A 10 2.86 47.52 -0.77
N LEU A 11 2.05 47.75 -1.81
CA LEU A 11 2.40 47.49 -3.21
C LEU A 11 2.65 48.77 -4.03
N GLY A 12 2.55 49.97 -3.44
CA GLY A 12 2.67 51.24 -4.15
C GLY A 12 3.66 52.18 -3.47
N ASN A 13 4.81 52.37 -4.12
CA ASN A 13 5.88 53.35 -3.86
C ASN A 13 7.07 52.85 -3.02
N ASN A 14 8.04 52.25 -3.71
CA ASN A 14 9.44 52.63 -3.53
C ASN A 14 10.19 52.46 -4.85
N ARG A 15 10.42 53.59 -5.51
CA ARG A 15 11.28 53.70 -6.69
C ARG A 15 12.70 53.94 -6.17
N PRO A 16 13.64 52.98 -6.30
CA PRO A 16 15.01 53.22 -5.86
C PRO A 16 15.69 54.17 -6.84
N SER A 17 16.07 55.35 -6.33
CA SER A 17 16.93 56.30 -7.03
C SER A 17 18.34 56.08 -6.48
N ASP A 18 19.18 55.51 -7.34
CA ASP A 18 20.61 55.73 -7.53
C ASP A 18 21.60 55.73 -6.34
N ALA A 19 22.79 55.20 -6.65
CA ALA A 19 24.01 55.12 -5.83
C ALA A 19 23.94 54.08 -4.69
N THR A 20 24.84 53.11 -4.56
CA THR A 20 26.28 53.09 -4.83
C THR A 20 26.76 51.65 -5.00
N ALA A 21 27.79 51.48 -5.82
CA ALA A 21 28.54 50.24 -5.98
C ALA A 21 29.00 49.66 -4.62
N SER A 22 28.51 48.47 -4.29
CA SER A 22 29.15 47.53 -3.37
C SER A 22 29.20 46.18 -4.08
N SER A 23 30.17 46.05 -4.97
CA SER A 23 30.38 44.92 -5.88
C SER A 23 31.48 43.97 -5.36
N GLY A 24 31.40 43.55 -4.10
CA GLY A 24 32.51 42.80 -3.50
C GLY A 24 32.22 41.93 -2.27
N GLY A 25 31.00 41.42 -2.09
CA GLY A 25 30.68 40.62 -0.89
C GLY A 25 29.69 39.47 -1.04
N LEU A 26 29.27 39.11 -2.27
CA LEU A 26 28.23 38.10 -2.49
C LEU A 26 28.76 36.68 -2.75
N ALA A 27 30.07 36.46 -2.80
CA ALA A 27 30.62 35.15 -3.18
C ALA A 27 30.79 34.16 -2.00
N ASP A 28 30.75 34.63 -0.74
CA ASP A 28 30.93 33.77 0.44
C ASP A 28 29.62 33.44 1.17
N ALA A 29 28.54 34.21 0.96
CA ALA A 29 27.24 33.91 1.56
C ALA A 29 26.56 32.68 0.95
N ASP A 30 26.93 32.31 -0.28
CA ASP A 30 26.31 31.20 -1.00
C ASP A 30 26.84 29.82 -0.58
N ALA A 31 28.05 29.71 -0.03
CA ALA A 31 28.65 28.41 0.30
C ALA A 31 28.06 27.78 1.57
N ASP A 32 27.88 28.58 2.63
CA ASP A 32 27.29 28.14 3.89
C ASP A 32 25.79 27.80 3.73
N ASP A 33 25.09 28.53 2.84
CA ASP A 33 23.70 28.26 2.50
C ASP A 33 23.55 26.94 1.73
N VAL A 34 24.47 26.63 0.80
CA VAL A 34 24.47 25.35 0.08
C VAL A 34 24.72 24.18 1.00
N GLU A 35 25.73 24.25 1.89
CA GLU A 35 25.99 23.16 2.85
C GLU A 35 24.79 22.94 3.79
N SER A 36 24.15 24.03 4.23
CA SER A 36 22.95 23.97 5.08
C SER A 36 21.77 23.30 4.36
N LEU A 37 21.56 23.60 3.07
CA LEU A 37 20.53 22.95 2.25
C LEU A 37 20.82 21.47 2.01
N GLU A 38 22.09 21.10 1.79
CA GLU A 38 22.49 19.70 1.64
C GLU A 38 22.24 18.90 2.91
N ARG A 39 22.61 19.45 4.08
CA ARG A 39 22.32 18.82 5.38
C ARG A 39 20.82 18.63 5.59
N LEU A 40 20.02 19.64 5.27
CA LEU A 40 18.56 19.57 5.39
C LEU A 40 17.97 18.51 4.44
N ARG A 41 18.46 18.43 3.20
CA ARG A 41 18.04 17.41 2.22
C ARG A 41 18.35 16.01 2.72
N ASP A 42 19.56 15.80 3.24
CA ASP A 42 20.01 14.50 3.71
C ASP A 42 19.27 14.09 4.98
N GLU A 43 18.95 15.05 5.86
CA GLU A 43 18.08 14.81 7.02
C GLU A 43 16.66 14.44 6.63
N ALA A 44 16.05 15.18 5.70
CA ALA A 44 14.72 14.85 5.18
C ALA A 44 14.68 13.46 4.53
N ARG A 45 15.72 13.11 3.74
CA ARG A 45 15.83 11.78 3.15
C ARG A 45 15.93 10.70 4.22
N ARG A 46 16.76 10.91 5.24
CA ARG A 46 16.93 9.95 6.35
C ARG A 46 15.61 9.72 7.10
N ALA A 47 14.91 10.79 7.45
CA ALA A 47 13.62 10.72 8.12
C ALA A 47 12.57 9.95 7.29
N CYS A 48 12.55 10.19 5.97
CA CYS A 48 11.66 9.46 5.06
C CYS A 48 11.98 7.95 5.02
N LEU A 49 13.27 7.59 4.94
CA LEU A 49 13.69 6.18 4.96
C LEU A 49 13.38 5.49 6.29
N GLU A 50 13.57 6.19 7.41
CA GLU A 50 13.25 5.69 8.75
C GLU A 50 11.76 5.45 8.91
N GLN A 51 10.91 6.38 8.43
CA GLN A 51 9.46 6.19 8.43
C GLN A 51 9.05 4.96 7.61
N MET A 52 9.65 4.75 6.45
CA MET A 52 9.39 3.59 5.60
C MET A 52 9.86 2.28 6.23
N ASP A 53 11.02 2.28 6.88
CA ASP A 53 11.57 1.12 7.61
C ASP A 53 10.69 0.74 8.82
N SER A 54 10.22 1.74 9.56
CA SER A 54 9.28 1.57 10.67
C SER A 54 7.96 0.97 10.20
N HIS A 55 7.37 1.50 9.11
CA HIS A 55 6.15 0.96 8.54
C HIS A 55 6.32 -0.48 8.04
N LEU A 56 7.46 -0.80 7.40
CA LEU A 56 7.73 -2.18 6.96
C LEU A 56 7.80 -3.14 8.15
N THR A 57 8.51 -2.73 9.20
CA THR A 57 8.67 -3.55 10.40
C THR A 57 7.32 -3.80 11.07
N GLN A 58 6.49 -2.77 11.20
CA GLN A 58 5.13 -2.90 11.73
C GLN A 58 4.27 -3.83 10.85
N TYR A 59 4.28 -3.62 9.53
CA TYR A 59 3.53 -4.45 8.59
C TYR A 59 3.93 -5.93 8.68
N LEU A 60 5.23 -6.23 8.72
CA LEU A 60 5.71 -7.61 8.83
C LEU A 60 5.38 -8.24 10.18
N PHE A 61 5.37 -7.44 11.26
CA PHE A 61 4.98 -7.92 12.59
C PHE A 61 3.49 -8.24 12.66
N GLU A 62 2.63 -7.36 12.13
CA GLU A 62 1.17 -7.53 12.14
C GLU A 62 0.73 -8.70 11.25
N GLU A 63 1.41 -8.90 10.12
CA GLU A 63 1.04 -9.90 9.11
C GLU A 63 1.84 -11.21 9.22
N GLN A 64 2.64 -11.39 10.28
CA GLN A 64 3.53 -12.54 10.44
C GLN A 64 2.80 -13.90 10.35
N ASP A 65 1.62 -13.99 10.95
CA ASP A 65 0.84 -15.22 11.05
C ASP A 65 -0.26 -15.32 9.96
N ARG A 66 -0.32 -14.37 9.03
CA ARG A 66 -1.32 -14.37 7.96
C ARG A 66 -1.01 -15.41 6.89
N LEU A 67 -2.07 -16.02 6.36
CA LEU A 67 -2.05 -16.84 5.15
C LEU A 67 -2.91 -16.15 4.07
N PRO A 68 -2.34 -15.75 2.92
CA PRO A 68 -0.94 -15.94 2.51
C PRO A 68 0.06 -15.07 3.30
N PRO A 69 1.36 -15.45 3.31
CA PRO A 69 2.42 -14.63 3.92
C PRO A 69 2.47 -13.22 3.32
N PRO A 70 3.05 -12.24 4.04
CA PRO A 70 3.13 -10.87 3.55
C PRO A 70 3.90 -10.78 2.24
N HIS A 71 3.34 -10.06 1.27
CA HIS A 71 3.90 -9.86 -0.07
C HIS A 71 4.35 -8.42 -0.28
N TYR A 72 5.36 -8.25 -1.13
CA TYR A 72 5.95 -6.94 -1.42
C TYR A 72 4.90 -5.96 -1.96
N GLU A 73 4.11 -6.39 -2.93
CA GLU A 73 3.09 -5.57 -3.59
C GLU A 73 2.02 -5.08 -2.61
N GLU A 74 1.60 -5.94 -1.67
CA GLU A 74 0.63 -5.58 -0.63
C GLU A 74 1.20 -4.53 0.32
N TRP A 75 2.46 -4.68 0.73
CA TRP A 75 3.13 -3.68 1.56
C TRP A 75 3.24 -2.33 0.83
N ILE A 76 3.63 -2.31 -0.45
CA ILE A 76 3.69 -1.07 -1.21
C ILE A 76 2.29 -0.46 -1.37
N ALA A 77 1.25 -1.26 -1.61
CA ALA A 77 -0.12 -0.77 -1.69
C ALA A 77 -0.63 -0.18 -0.37
N ALA A 78 -0.18 -0.71 0.78
CA ALA A 78 -0.46 -0.14 2.09
C ALA A 78 0.25 1.20 2.30
N LEU A 79 1.51 1.32 1.84
CA LEU A 79 2.32 2.52 2.02
C LEU A 79 1.98 3.64 1.02
N HIS A 80 1.65 3.29 -0.22
CA HIS A 80 1.40 4.19 -1.37
C HIS A 80 0.15 3.72 -2.16
N PRO A 81 -1.06 3.84 -1.58
CA PRO A 81 -2.29 3.33 -2.20
C PRO A 81 -2.59 3.98 -3.55
N GLU A 82 -2.11 5.21 -3.79
CA GLU A 82 -2.28 5.92 -5.06
C GLU A 82 -1.45 5.34 -6.21
N ASN A 83 -0.41 4.56 -5.89
CA ASN A 83 0.47 3.96 -6.89
C ASN A 83 0.20 2.45 -7.10
N ALA A 84 -0.86 1.92 -6.50
CA ALA A 84 -1.30 0.54 -6.64
C ALA A 84 -2.76 0.47 -7.13
N THR A 85 -3.08 -0.56 -7.90
CA THR A 85 -4.46 -0.93 -8.23
C THR A 85 -4.78 -2.22 -7.51
N VAL A 86 -5.84 -2.19 -6.70
CA VAL A 86 -6.32 -3.35 -5.93
C VAL A 86 -7.67 -3.77 -6.49
N THR A 87 -7.79 -5.02 -6.90
CA THR A 87 -9.05 -5.60 -7.40
C THR A 87 -9.41 -6.80 -6.54
N ALA A 88 -10.61 -6.80 -5.95
CA ALA A 88 -11.08 -7.86 -5.05
C ALA A 88 -10.12 -8.19 -3.88
N GLY A 89 -9.42 -7.17 -3.36
CA GLY A 89 -8.46 -7.33 -2.25
C GLY A 89 -7.07 -7.81 -2.66
N VAL A 90 -6.80 -7.99 -3.96
CA VAL A 90 -5.49 -8.39 -4.50
C VAL A 90 -4.88 -7.25 -5.30
N VAL A 91 -3.59 -6.98 -5.11
CA VAL A 91 -2.85 -5.98 -5.90
C VAL A 91 -2.66 -6.52 -7.33
N THR A 92 -3.27 -5.87 -8.32
CA THR A 92 -3.20 -6.29 -9.73
C THR A 92 -2.19 -5.48 -10.53
N LYS A 93 -1.88 -4.27 -10.10
CA LYS A 93 -0.91 -3.40 -10.76
C LYS A 93 -0.21 -2.53 -9.74
N LEU A 94 1.09 -2.42 -9.87
CA LEU A 94 1.92 -1.49 -9.11
C LEU A 94 2.76 -0.64 -10.07
N ASP A 95 3.05 0.59 -9.70
CA ASP A 95 3.93 1.46 -10.48
C ASP A 95 5.33 0.82 -10.66
N ALA A 96 5.81 0.77 -11.90
CA ALA A 96 7.10 0.19 -12.26
C ALA A 96 8.29 0.83 -11.53
N ARG A 97 8.15 2.06 -11.04
CA ARG A 97 9.19 2.77 -10.27
C ARG A 97 9.61 1.99 -9.01
N PHE A 98 8.71 1.21 -8.40
CA PHE A 98 9.03 0.42 -7.22
C PHE A 98 9.95 -0.78 -7.50
N TYR A 99 10.02 -1.24 -8.75
CA TYR A 99 10.88 -2.37 -9.16
C TYR A 99 12.25 -1.95 -9.69
N LYS A 100 12.54 -0.64 -9.81
CA LYS A 100 13.82 -0.15 -10.30
C LYS A 100 14.97 -0.49 -9.36
N ASP A 101 16.18 -0.61 -9.91
CA ASP A 101 17.37 -0.99 -9.13
C ASP A 101 17.61 -0.13 -7.88
N GLN A 102 17.38 1.18 -8.04
CA GLN A 102 17.59 2.17 -6.99
C GLN A 102 16.37 2.38 -6.08
N SER A 103 15.35 1.51 -6.16
CA SER A 103 14.16 1.58 -5.31
C SER A 103 14.52 1.30 -3.85
N ASP A 104 14.45 2.33 -3.02
CA ASP A 104 14.71 2.21 -1.58
C ASP A 104 13.71 1.25 -0.92
N HIS A 105 12.44 1.22 -1.37
CA HIS A 105 11.43 0.25 -0.93
C HIS A 105 11.87 -1.19 -1.15
N ARG A 106 12.32 -1.51 -2.37
CA ARG A 106 12.74 -2.88 -2.72
C ARG A 106 13.98 -3.29 -1.93
N ARG A 107 14.93 -2.38 -1.77
CA ARG A 107 16.14 -2.62 -0.97
C ARG A 107 15.79 -2.89 0.49
N LEU A 108 14.85 -2.13 1.07
CA LEU A 108 14.35 -2.38 2.42
C LEU A 108 13.64 -3.72 2.53
N TRP A 109 12.71 -4.02 1.62
CA TRP A 109 12.03 -5.32 1.61
C TRP A 109 13.02 -6.49 1.60
N ASN A 110 13.97 -6.48 0.65
CA ASN A 110 14.98 -7.53 0.51
C ASN A 110 15.90 -7.66 1.73
N LYS A 111 16.06 -6.60 2.53
CA LYS A 111 16.82 -6.63 3.78
C LYS A 111 16.09 -7.43 4.86
N TYR A 112 14.77 -7.29 4.99
CA TYR A 112 13.97 -7.98 6.01
C TYR A 112 13.41 -9.34 5.55
N ARG A 113 13.17 -9.50 4.25
CA ARG A 113 12.59 -10.71 3.62
C ARG A 113 13.54 -11.27 2.56
N PRO A 114 14.72 -11.80 2.95
CA PRO A 114 15.68 -12.38 2.01
C PRO A 114 15.15 -13.68 1.34
N ASP A 115 14.16 -14.32 1.95
CA ASP A 115 13.44 -15.51 1.46
C ASP A 115 12.44 -15.18 0.33
N ALA A 116 11.88 -13.97 0.34
CA ALA A 116 10.90 -13.48 -0.64
C ALA A 116 11.42 -12.25 -1.37
N ARG A 117 12.67 -12.32 -1.85
CA ARG A 117 13.32 -11.19 -2.52
C ARG A 117 12.62 -10.82 -3.83
N VAL A 118 12.64 -9.52 -4.11
CA VAL A 118 12.16 -8.91 -5.35
C VAL A 118 13.36 -8.38 -6.14
N ASP A 119 13.47 -8.82 -7.39
CA ASP A 119 14.55 -8.45 -8.29
C ASP A 119 14.30 -7.11 -9.01
N ALA A 120 15.37 -6.55 -9.57
CA ALA A 120 15.28 -5.35 -10.38
C ALA A 120 14.71 -5.63 -11.76
N VAL A 121 13.83 -4.75 -12.22
CA VAL A 121 13.39 -4.72 -13.62
C VAL A 121 14.09 -3.53 -14.28
N GLU A 122 15.11 -3.79 -15.09
CA GLU A 122 15.91 -2.71 -15.69
C GLU A 122 15.24 -2.06 -16.91
N THR A 123 14.43 -2.78 -17.70
CA THR A 123 13.63 -2.20 -18.79
C THR A 123 12.70 -3.26 -19.41
N ILE A 124 11.42 -2.93 -19.59
CA ILE A 124 10.48 -3.64 -20.49
C ILE A 124 10.69 -3.20 -21.96
N ASP A 125 11.47 -2.13 -22.18
CA ASP A 125 11.80 -1.57 -23.50
C ASP A 125 13.06 -2.16 -24.15
N ALA A 126 13.64 -3.23 -23.61
CA ALA A 126 14.47 -4.08 -24.45
C ALA A 126 13.51 -4.66 -25.51
N PRO A 127 13.68 -4.37 -26.82
CA PRO A 127 12.94 -5.11 -27.83
C PRO A 127 13.25 -6.57 -27.53
N LEU A 128 12.23 -7.34 -27.12
CA LEU A 128 12.34 -8.76 -26.87
C LEU A 128 13.20 -9.31 -28.00
N SER A 129 14.41 -9.75 -27.66
CA SER A 129 15.26 -10.41 -28.63
C SER A 129 14.39 -11.53 -29.19
N PRO A 130 14.29 -11.73 -30.51
CA PRO A 130 13.47 -12.80 -31.09
C PRO A 130 13.78 -14.20 -30.54
N LYS A 131 14.85 -14.34 -29.75
CA LYS A 131 15.32 -15.53 -29.06
C LYS A 131 14.68 -15.76 -27.68
N ASP A 132 14.11 -14.71 -27.07
CA ASP A 132 13.41 -14.76 -25.77
C ASP A 132 11.88 -14.81 -25.95
N LEU A 133 11.39 -14.72 -27.18
CA LEU A 133 10.03 -15.10 -27.52
C LEU A 133 9.95 -16.63 -27.37
N MET A 134 9.12 -17.10 -26.44
CA MET A 134 8.80 -18.51 -26.27
C MET A 134 8.57 -19.13 -27.65
N SER A 135 9.27 -20.22 -27.95
CA SER A 135 9.16 -20.85 -29.26
C SER A 135 7.70 -21.25 -29.50
N ALA A 136 7.26 -21.27 -30.76
CA ALA A 136 5.89 -21.70 -31.08
C ALA A 136 5.55 -23.09 -30.52
N GLU A 137 6.57 -23.93 -30.31
CA GLU A 137 6.48 -25.24 -29.65
C GLU A 137 6.14 -25.12 -28.15
N ASP A 138 6.73 -24.17 -27.43
CA ASP A 138 6.45 -23.92 -26.01
C ASP A 138 5.04 -23.34 -25.80
N LEU A 139 4.59 -22.47 -26.71
CA LEU A 139 3.22 -21.94 -26.70
C LEU A 139 2.18 -23.01 -27.01
N SER A 140 2.51 -23.99 -27.87
CA SER A 140 1.64 -25.14 -28.15
C SER A 140 1.50 -26.05 -26.93
N GLY A 141 2.56 -26.23 -26.13
CA GLY A 141 2.51 -27.01 -24.89
C GLY A 141 1.56 -26.39 -23.87
N LEU A 142 1.63 -25.08 -23.69
CA LEU A 142 0.72 -24.33 -22.79
C LEU A 142 -0.74 -24.34 -23.26
N GLN A 143 -0.98 -24.40 -24.58
CA GLN A 143 -2.34 -24.52 -25.12
C GLN A 143 -2.95 -25.90 -24.84
N SER A 144 -2.19 -26.99 -24.98
CA SER A 144 -2.67 -28.33 -24.59
C SER A 144 -2.93 -28.44 -23.09
N GLU A 145 -2.09 -27.83 -22.25
CA GLU A 145 -2.28 -27.81 -20.80
C GLU A 145 -3.52 -27.00 -20.39
N LEU A 146 -3.81 -25.90 -21.10
CA LEU A 146 -5.03 -25.12 -20.92
C LEU A 146 -6.31 -25.92 -21.29
N GLU A 147 -6.24 -26.71 -22.37
CA GLU A 147 -7.35 -27.54 -22.83
C GLU A 147 -7.65 -28.67 -21.82
N GLU A 148 -6.60 -29.30 -21.27
CA GLU A 148 -6.74 -30.32 -20.22
C GLU A 148 -7.35 -29.73 -18.93
N LEU A 149 -6.96 -28.52 -18.55
CA LEU A 149 -7.56 -27.81 -17.40
C LEU A 149 -9.02 -27.44 -17.64
N GLU A 150 -9.41 -27.11 -18.88
CA GLU A 150 -10.80 -26.84 -19.20
C GLU A 150 -11.66 -28.11 -19.15
N GLU A 151 -11.11 -29.25 -19.59
CA GLU A 151 -11.76 -30.55 -19.45
C GLU A 151 -11.95 -30.95 -17.98
N LEU A 152 -10.93 -30.76 -17.14
CA LEU A 152 -11.02 -31.01 -15.70
C LEU A 152 -12.07 -30.12 -15.03
N ARG A 153 -12.17 -28.85 -15.42
CA ARG A 153 -13.22 -27.94 -14.94
C ARG A 153 -14.61 -28.42 -15.34
N LYS A 154 -14.81 -28.86 -16.58
CA LYS A 154 -16.10 -29.42 -17.06
C LYS A 154 -16.47 -30.67 -16.27
N LEU A 155 -15.50 -31.55 -16.00
CA LEU A 155 -15.71 -32.76 -15.21
C LEU A 155 -16.12 -32.45 -13.76
N LEU A 156 -15.48 -31.46 -13.13
CA LEU A 156 -15.79 -31.05 -11.76
C LEU A 156 -17.22 -30.51 -11.63
N VAL A 157 -17.66 -29.68 -12.58
CA VAL A 157 -19.05 -29.16 -12.62
C VAL A 157 -20.04 -30.33 -12.79
N HIS A 158 -19.70 -31.30 -13.63
CA HIS A 158 -20.54 -32.49 -13.82
C HIS A 158 -20.65 -33.33 -12.54
N VAL A 159 -19.54 -33.61 -11.86
CA VAL A 159 -19.51 -34.36 -10.59
C VAL A 159 -20.28 -33.63 -9.49
N GLN A 160 -20.15 -32.31 -9.38
CA GLN A 160 -20.92 -31.51 -8.42
C GLN A 160 -22.43 -31.55 -8.72
N GLY A 161 -22.82 -31.48 -10.00
CA GLY A 161 -24.22 -31.61 -10.42
C GLY A 161 -24.82 -33.00 -10.14
N VAL A 162 -24.05 -34.07 -10.35
CA VAL A 162 -24.46 -35.43 -10.01
C VAL A 162 -24.61 -35.61 -8.49
N ARG A 163 -23.71 -35.00 -7.71
CA ARG A 163 -23.76 -35.05 -6.23
C ARG A 163 -24.98 -34.32 -5.66
N GLN A 164 -25.39 -33.19 -6.25
CA GLN A 164 -26.63 -32.50 -5.86
C GLN A 164 -27.89 -33.29 -6.20
N ARG A 165 -27.92 -34.03 -7.32
CA ARG A 165 -29.07 -34.87 -7.69
C ARG A 165 -29.27 -36.07 -6.76
N GLN A 166 -28.19 -36.62 -6.18
CA GLN A 166 -28.30 -37.73 -5.23
C GLN A 166 -28.62 -37.30 -3.79
N GLN A 167 -28.50 -36.01 -3.47
CA GLN A 167 -28.86 -35.46 -2.16
C GLN A 167 -30.28 -34.86 -2.11
N SER A 168 -31.14 -35.17 -3.07
CA SER A 168 -32.55 -34.80 -3.01
C SER A 168 -33.38 -35.99 -2.49
N PRO A 169 -33.50 -36.21 -1.17
CA PRO A 169 -34.46 -37.17 -0.66
C PRO A 169 -35.87 -36.61 -0.88
N HIS A 170 -36.76 -37.55 -1.17
CA HIS A 170 -38.19 -37.43 -1.33
C HIS A 170 -38.87 -36.26 -0.61
N GLY A 171 -39.80 -35.65 -1.35
CA GLY A 171 -40.55 -34.48 -0.94
C GLY A 171 -41.30 -34.63 0.38
N SER A 172 -41.47 -33.48 1.02
CA SER A 172 -42.51 -33.28 2.02
C SER A 172 -43.21 -31.97 1.71
N LYS A 173 -44.40 -32.10 1.12
CA LYS A 173 -45.46 -31.10 1.20
C LYS A 173 -45.72 -30.81 2.68
N ARG A 174 -45.36 -29.63 3.17
CA ARG A 174 -45.98 -28.99 4.34
C ARG A 174 -46.16 -27.52 3.98
N GLN A 175 -47.36 -27.19 3.53
CA GLN A 175 -48.40 -26.55 4.34
C GLN A 175 -47.96 -25.16 4.83
N SER A 176 -48.49 -24.18 4.11
CA SER A 176 -48.66 -22.79 4.48
C SER A 176 -49.12 -22.64 5.94
N PHE A 177 -48.33 -21.95 6.75
CA PHE A 177 -48.79 -21.33 7.99
C PHE A 177 -48.61 -19.82 7.88
N THR A 178 -49.70 -19.13 8.17
CA THR A 178 -49.87 -17.68 8.16
C THR A 178 -49.06 -16.99 9.26
N PRO A 179 -48.66 -15.72 9.07
CA PRO A 179 -47.96 -14.94 10.09
C PRO A 179 -48.93 -14.42 11.16
N HIS A 180 -48.60 -14.64 12.43
CA HIS A 180 -49.22 -13.94 13.56
C HIS A 180 -48.35 -12.72 13.95
N PRO A 181 -48.95 -11.56 14.27
CA PRO A 181 -48.24 -10.42 14.84
C PRO A 181 -48.11 -10.59 16.36
N THR A 182 -46.94 -10.33 16.91
CA THR A 182 -46.72 -10.18 18.36
C THR A 182 -46.12 -8.81 18.68
N PRO A 183 -46.30 -8.35 19.92
CA PRO A 183 -46.45 -6.94 20.22
C PRO A 183 -45.15 -6.26 20.65
N ARG A 184 -45.16 -4.96 20.38
CA ARG A 184 -44.36 -3.87 20.92
C ARG A 184 -44.13 -4.02 22.44
N VAL A 185 -42.87 -4.12 22.84
CA VAL A 185 -42.41 -3.83 24.20
C VAL A 185 -41.26 -2.84 24.06
N SER A 186 -41.56 -1.60 24.44
CA SER A 186 -40.56 -0.64 24.91
C SER A 186 -39.92 -1.23 26.16
N ASP A 187 -38.60 -1.11 26.33
CA ASP A 187 -38.03 -0.31 27.42
C ASP A 187 -36.50 -0.37 27.45
N ASN A 188 -35.95 0.82 27.62
CA ASN A 188 -34.64 1.21 28.13
C ASN A 188 -33.67 0.09 28.54
N ALA A 189 -32.59 -0.05 27.77
CA ALA A 189 -31.33 -0.61 28.25
C ALA A 189 -30.29 0.51 28.33
N GLU A 190 -30.10 0.96 29.56
CA GLU A 190 -29.07 1.87 30.05
C GLU A 190 -27.68 1.32 29.70
N ALA A 191 -26.85 2.13 29.03
CA ALA A 191 -25.49 1.78 28.68
C ALA A 191 -24.60 1.83 29.94
N PRO A 192 -23.81 0.78 30.24
CA PRO A 192 -22.81 0.85 31.30
C PRO A 192 -21.67 1.77 30.87
N ARG A 193 -21.45 2.83 31.66
CA ARG A 193 -20.23 3.64 31.61
C ARG A 193 -19.05 2.77 32.00
N LEU A 194 -18.18 2.48 31.05
CA LEU A 194 -16.88 1.87 31.32
C LEU A 194 -16.01 2.91 32.04
N SER A 195 -15.47 2.47 33.18
CA SER A 195 -14.53 3.19 34.02
C SER A 195 -13.23 3.49 33.29
N GLU A 196 -12.76 4.73 33.45
CA GLU A 196 -11.39 5.13 33.20
C GLU A 196 -10.50 4.51 34.29
N GLU A 197 -9.96 3.31 34.05
CA GLU A 197 -8.88 2.76 34.87
C GLU A 197 -7.70 2.34 33.99
N GLU A 198 -6.58 3.01 34.27
CA GLU A 198 -5.22 2.47 34.23
C GLU A 198 -4.57 2.24 32.86
N ILE A 199 -4.18 3.35 32.21
CA ILE A 199 -3.07 3.33 31.25
C ILE A 199 -1.76 3.21 32.07
N ALA A 200 -1.32 1.98 32.29
CA ALA A 200 0.03 1.71 32.76
C ALA A 200 1.03 2.14 31.68
N VAL A 201 1.80 3.19 31.97
CA VAL A 201 2.95 3.61 31.18
C VAL A 201 4.01 2.52 31.30
N PHE A 202 4.12 1.69 30.26
CA PHE A 202 5.20 0.71 30.13
C PHE A 202 6.48 1.47 29.78
N ASP A 203 7.41 1.54 30.73
CA ASP A 203 8.76 2.11 30.55
C ASP A 203 9.73 0.97 30.14
N PRO A 204 10.15 0.88 28.87
CA PRO A 204 10.99 -0.20 28.40
C PRO A 204 12.48 -0.08 28.81
N PHE A 205 12.89 0.93 29.59
CA PHE A 205 14.30 1.14 29.95
C PHE A 205 14.66 0.89 31.42
N ALA A 206 13.72 0.43 32.26
CA ALA A 206 14.01 0.07 33.65
C ALA A 206 14.62 -1.35 33.78
N SER A 207 15.80 -1.58 33.20
CA SER A 207 16.69 -2.65 33.66
C SER A 207 18.12 -2.43 33.19
N THR A 208 18.92 -1.82 34.05
CA THR A 208 20.33 -2.22 34.31
C THR A 208 20.88 -1.41 35.47
N ARG A 209 20.93 -2.02 36.66
CA ARG A 209 22.02 -1.88 37.64
C ARG A 209 21.91 -2.94 38.72
#